data_AF-A0A6L9SSD2-F1
#
_entry.id   AF-A0A6L9SSD2-F1
#
_cell.length_a   1.000
_cell.length_b   1.000
_cell.length_c   1.000
_cell.angle_alpha   90.00
_cell.angle_beta   90.00
_cell.angle_gamma   90.00
#
_symmetry.space_group_name_H-M   'P 1'
#
loop_
_entity.id
_entity.type
_entity.pdbx_description
1 polymer ?
#
loop_
_entity_poly.entity_id
_entity_poly.type
_entity_poly.pdbx_seq_one_letter_code
_entity_poly.pdbx_strand_id
1 'polypeptide(L)'
;MAETKTNETEEQRLPETWAELKREPWFKDVPQLAKPSKLTVGQSAAFAVTQQRLVERDRKLRDMGMFKPADKREDTWDEAEATVLIAEIIEYSNVFYRSIAKKPDEWDTWTEGRDFMNLYAVFTQLTMFYTNALGKSSDSKTPSTSAE
;
A
#
# COMPACT_ATOMS: atom_id res chain seq x y z
N MET A 1 29.80 -12.75 32.79
CA MET A 1 29.86 -12.31 31.38
C MET A 1 28.50 -12.63 30.79
N ALA A 2 27.66 -11.62 30.60
CA ALA A 2 26.34 -11.78 30.00
C ALA A 2 26.47 -11.45 28.52
N GLU A 3 26.20 -12.43 27.67
CA GLU A 3 26.14 -12.24 26.22
C GLU A 3 24.91 -11.40 25.90
N THR A 4 25.14 -10.16 25.49
CA THR A 4 24.14 -9.31 24.83
C THR A 4 23.76 -9.97 23.51
N LYS A 5 22.58 -10.62 23.48
CA LYS A 5 21.90 -10.94 22.22
C LYS A 5 21.59 -9.63 21.51
N THR A 6 22.30 -9.40 20.41
CA THR A 6 21.97 -8.40 19.41
C THR A 6 20.54 -8.70 18.93
N ASN A 7 19.58 -7.86 19.28
CA ASN A 7 18.29 -7.85 18.62
C ASN A 7 18.55 -7.39 17.18
N GLU A 8 18.75 -8.35 16.29
CA GLU A 8 18.60 -8.14 14.86
C GLU A 8 17.20 -7.58 14.65
N THR A 9 17.11 -6.32 14.22
CA THR A 9 15.88 -5.72 13.72
C THR A 9 15.40 -6.64 12.60
N GLU A 10 14.35 -7.44 12.84
CA GLU A 10 13.68 -8.18 11.77
C GLU A 10 13.33 -7.15 10.70
N GLU A 11 14.03 -7.17 9.57
CA GLU A 11 13.61 -6.42 8.39
C GLU A 11 12.16 -6.83 8.14
N GLN A 12 11.23 -5.89 8.33
CA GLN A 12 9.82 -6.13 8.07
C GLN A 12 9.68 -6.50 6.59
N ARG A 13 9.67 -7.81 6.30
CA ARG A 13 9.56 -8.33 4.95
C ARG A 13 8.19 -7.91 4.42
N LEU A 14 8.19 -7.16 3.32
CA LEU A 14 6.97 -6.82 2.62
C LEU A 14 6.25 -8.10 2.17
N PRO A 15 4.93 -8.24 2.43
CA PRO A 15 4.16 -9.37 1.96
C PRO A 15 4.26 -9.53 0.44
N GLU A 16 4.68 -10.71 -0.01
CA GLU A 16 4.85 -11.00 -1.43
C GLU A 16 3.65 -11.75 -2.03
N THR A 17 2.82 -12.34 -1.17
CA THR A 17 1.63 -13.08 -1.57
C THR A 17 0.37 -12.52 -0.93
N TRP A 18 -0.77 -12.72 -1.61
CA TRP A 18 -2.08 -12.34 -1.07
C TRP A 18 -2.41 -13.08 0.24
N ALA A 19 -1.89 -14.29 0.40
CA ALA A 19 -2.03 -15.07 1.62
C ALA A 19 -1.25 -14.46 2.79
N GLU A 20 -0.06 -13.91 2.54
CA GLU A 20 0.73 -13.18 3.53
C GLU A 20 0.04 -11.88 3.94
N LEU A 21 -0.45 -11.08 2.99
CA LEU A 21 -1.20 -9.84 3.30
C LEU A 21 -2.38 -10.13 4.23
N LYS A 22 -3.13 -11.21 3.98
CA LYS A 22 -4.29 -11.59 4.79
C LYS A 22 -3.97 -12.07 6.21
N ARG A 23 -2.69 -12.32 6.55
CA ARG A 23 -2.28 -12.65 7.93
C ARG A 23 -2.24 -11.42 8.82
N GLU A 24 -2.08 -10.24 8.23
CA GLU A 24 -2.06 -9.00 8.98
C GLU A 24 -3.46 -8.66 9.53
N PRO A 25 -3.58 -8.23 10.80
CA PRO A 25 -4.87 -8.00 11.44
C PRO A 25 -5.77 -7.01 10.69
N TRP A 26 -5.17 -5.98 10.09
CA TRP A 26 -5.90 -4.96 9.34
C TRP A 26 -6.44 -5.45 7.99
N PHE A 27 -5.95 -6.59 7.46
CA PHE A 27 -6.47 -7.24 6.25
C PHE A 27 -7.55 -8.29 6.51
N LYS A 28 -7.94 -8.50 7.77
CA LYS A 28 -9.01 -9.43 8.12
C LYS A 28 -10.27 -9.11 7.32
N ASP A 29 -10.83 -10.15 6.71
CA ASP A 29 -12.05 -10.13 5.90
C ASP A 29 -12.00 -9.21 4.67
N VAL A 30 -10.79 -8.83 4.20
CA VAL A 30 -10.66 -8.01 2.99
C VAL A 30 -11.36 -8.69 1.79
N PRO A 31 -12.26 -7.97 1.08
CA PRO A 31 -12.96 -8.51 -0.07
C PRO A 31 -12.01 -8.95 -1.17
N GLN A 32 -12.52 -9.78 -2.07
CA GLN A 32 -11.73 -10.22 -3.21
C GLN A 32 -11.51 -9.06 -4.18
N LEU A 33 -10.24 -8.77 -4.47
CA LEU A 33 -9.83 -7.80 -5.48
C LEU A 33 -9.41 -8.50 -6.80
N ALA A 34 -9.50 -7.78 -7.91
CA ALA A 34 -8.91 -8.24 -9.17
C ALA A 34 -7.39 -8.38 -9.03
N LYS A 35 -6.84 -9.51 -9.47
CA LYS A 35 -5.38 -9.71 -9.44
C LYS A 35 -4.66 -8.65 -10.30
N PRO A 36 -3.46 -8.21 -9.93
CA PRO A 36 -2.68 -7.24 -10.72
C PRO A 36 -2.53 -7.66 -12.20
N SER A 37 -2.27 -8.95 -12.47
CA SER A 37 -2.15 -9.50 -13.84
C SER A 37 -3.46 -9.59 -14.63
N LYS A 38 -4.59 -9.21 -14.03
CA LYS A 38 -5.93 -9.23 -14.63
C LYS A 38 -6.57 -7.84 -14.69
N LEU A 39 -5.82 -6.78 -14.36
CA LEU A 39 -6.27 -5.41 -14.53
C LEU A 39 -6.46 -5.12 -16.03
N THR A 40 -7.54 -4.40 -16.37
CA THR A 40 -7.71 -3.84 -17.71
C THR A 40 -6.71 -2.71 -17.96
N VAL A 41 -6.62 -2.21 -19.19
CA VAL A 41 -5.77 -1.05 -19.52
C VAL A 41 -6.19 0.17 -18.69
N GLY A 42 -7.49 0.44 -18.58
CA GLY A 42 -8.00 1.55 -17.77
C GLY A 42 -7.68 1.39 -16.28
N GLN A 43 -7.82 0.19 -15.73
CA GLN A 43 -7.46 -0.09 -14.34
C GLN A 43 -5.96 0.01 -14.08
N SER A 44 -5.13 -0.42 -15.04
CA SER A 44 -3.67 -0.29 -14.95
C SER A 44 -3.24 1.18 -14.96
N ALA A 45 -3.85 2.01 -15.81
CA ALA A 45 -3.60 3.45 -15.83
C ALA A 45 -4.06 4.13 -14.53
N ALA A 46 -5.25 3.78 -14.02
CA ALA A 46 -5.75 4.28 -12.75
C ALA A 46 -4.84 3.88 -11.56
N PHE A 47 -4.30 2.65 -11.58
CA PHE A 47 -3.33 2.21 -10.59
C PHE A 47 -2.05 3.05 -10.64
N ALA A 48 -1.48 3.30 -11.81
CA ALA A 48 -0.27 4.10 -11.95
C ALA A 48 -0.43 5.51 -11.37
N VAL A 49 -1.59 6.15 -11.61
CA VAL A 49 -1.92 7.45 -11.00
C VAL A 49 -2.03 7.33 -9.48
N THR A 50 -2.77 6.34 -8.99
CA THR A 50 -2.98 6.09 -7.55
C THR A 50 -1.65 5.87 -6.84
N GLN A 51 -0.79 5.02 -7.40
CA GLN A 51 0.55 4.73 -6.89
C GLN A 51 1.39 6.00 -6.81
N GLN A 52 1.46 6.78 -7.90
CA GLN A 52 2.26 8.00 -7.92
C GLN A 52 1.76 9.01 -6.87
N ARG A 53 0.45 9.18 -6.75
CA ARG A 53 -0.15 10.07 -5.75
C ARG A 53 0.17 9.63 -4.33
N LEU A 54 0.05 8.33 -4.04
CA LEU A 54 0.41 7.79 -2.74
C LEU A 54 1.89 8.02 -2.42
N VAL A 55 2.80 7.71 -3.35
CA VAL A 55 4.25 7.88 -3.17
C VAL A 55 4.62 9.33 -2.87
N GLU A 56 4.05 10.30 -3.59
CA GLU A 56 4.29 11.73 -3.35
C GLU A 56 3.93 12.15 -1.92
N ARG A 57 2.78 11.69 -1.41
CA ARG A 57 2.26 12.04 -0.09
C ARG A 57 2.98 11.29 1.02
N ASP A 58 3.21 10.00 0.84
CA ASP A 58 3.95 9.16 1.77
C ASP A 58 5.38 9.69 1.94
N ARG A 59 6.02 10.11 0.85
CA ARG A 59 7.32 10.77 0.90
C ARG A 59 7.26 12.05 1.73
N LYS A 60 6.26 12.92 1.50
CA LYS A 60 6.13 14.17 2.26
C LYS A 60 5.92 13.90 3.76
N LEU A 61 5.09 12.91 4.11
CA LEU A 61 4.93 12.47 5.50
C LEU A 61 6.23 11.96 6.12
N ARG A 62 7.04 11.20 5.37
CA ARG A 62 8.38 10.75 5.82
C ARG A 62 9.33 11.93 6.01
N ASP A 63 9.35 12.86 5.06
CA ASP A 63 10.20 14.04 5.07
C ASP A 63 9.82 15.01 6.23
N MET A 64 8.58 14.97 6.72
CA MET A 64 8.13 15.67 7.95
C MET A 64 8.46 14.90 9.25
N GLY A 65 8.94 13.66 9.14
CA GLY A 65 9.27 12.82 10.29
C GLY A 65 8.10 12.07 10.91
N MET A 66 7.04 11.72 10.15
CA MET A 66 5.87 10.98 10.67
C MET A 66 6.23 9.71 11.47
N PHE A 67 7.27 8.99 11.04
CA PHE A 67 7.73 7.76 11.68
C PHE A 67 8.79 7.97 12.77
N LYS A 68 9.15 9.23 13.05
CA LYS A 68 10.06 9.57 14.14
C LYS A 68 9.27 9.73 15.44
N PRO A 69 9.89 9.43 16.60
CA PRO A 69 9.35 9.83 17.89
C PRO A 69 8.97 11.31 17.91
N ALA A 70 7.94 11.70 18.67
CA ALA A 70 7.41 13.07 18.66
C ALA A 70 8.48 14.12 18.99
N ASP A 71 9.42 13.80 19.88
CA ASP A 71 10.58 14.62 20.26
C ASP A 71 11.67 14.70 19.18
N LYS A 72 11.54 13.94 18.09
CA LYS A 72 12.50 13.83 16.98
C LYS A 72 11.88 14.12 15.63
N ARG A 73 10.67 14.67 15.59
CA ARG A 73 10.03 15.12 14.35
C ARG A 73 10.80 16.31 13.78
N GLU A 74 10.65 16.52 12.47
CA GLU A 74 11.32 17.64 11.80
C GLU A 74 10.66 18.97 12.16
N ASP A 75 11.40 20.07 12.00
CA ASP A 75 10.85 21.43 12.17
C ASP A 75 9.67 21.72 11.21
N THR A 76 9.57 20.93 10.14
CA THR A 76 8.48 20.95 9.16
C THR A 76 7.25 20.16 9.60
N TRP A 77 7.23 19.58 10.81
CA TRP A 77 6.08 18.84 11.29
C TRP A 77 4.86 19.75 11.48
N ASP A 78 3.80 19.44 10.74
CA ASP A 78 2.48 20.02 10.85
C ASP A 78 1.46 18.88 10.93
N GLU A 79 0.73 18.80 12.04
CA GLU A 79 -0.25 17.73 12.29
C GLU A 79 -1.49 17.83 11.38
N ALA A 80 -1.93 19.05 11.06
CA ALA A 80 -3.06 19.26 10.16
C ALA A 80 -2.68 18.86 8.73
N GLU A 81 -1.49 19.26 8.29
CA GLU A 81 -0.96 18.84 6.99
C GLU A 81 -0.76 17.33 6.92
N ALA A 82 -0.18 16.70 7.96
CA ALA A 82 -0.05 15.26 8.01
C ALA A 82 -1.41 14.55 7.90
N THR A 83 -2.43 15.06 8.61
CA THR A 83 -3.80 14.53 8.54
C THR A 83 -4.36 14.61 7.12
N VAL A 84 -4.18 15.75 6.44
CA VAL A 84 -4.61 15.93 5.04
C VAL A 84 -3.89 14.95 4.12
N LEU A 85 -2.57 14.80 4.25
CA LEU A 85 -1.79 13.88 3.41
C LEU A 85 -2.25 12.42 3.58
N ILE A 86 -2.54 12.00 4.81
CA ILE A 86 -3.07 10.66 5.09
C ILE A 86 -4.48 10.51 4.50
N ALA A 87 -5.34 11.51 4.64
CA ALA A 87 -6.69 11.50 4.08
C ALA A 87 -6.66 11.37 2.56
N GLU A 88 -5.79 12.12 1.88
CA GLU A 88 -5.62 12.02 0.43
C GLU A 88 -5.12 10.63 0.00
N ILE A 89 -4.18 10.03 0.74
CA ILE A 89 -3.73 8.65 0.47
C ILE A 89 -4.90 7.69 0.55
N ILE A 90 -5.72 7.80 1.60
CA ILE A 90 -6.90 6.96 1.81
C ILE A 90 -7.92 7.18 0.68
N GLU A 91 -8.19 8.42 0.30
CA GLU A 91 -9.18 8.76 -0.72
C GLU A 91 -8.80 8.20 -2.09
N TYR A 92 -7.59 8.50 -2.59
CA TYR A 92 -7.12 8.01 -3.89
C TYR A 92 -7.10 6.48 -3.93
N SER A 93 -6.61 5.86 -2.85
CA SER A 93 -6.53 4.41 -2.75
C SER A 93 -7.91 3.78 -2.69
N ASN A 94 -8.84 4.33 -1.89
CA ASN A 94 -10.18 3.80 -1.75
C ASN A 94 -10.92 3.82 -3.10
N VAL A 95 -10.84 4.91 -3.85
CA VAL A 95 -11.44 5.01 -5.19
C VAL A 95 -10.93 3.89 -6.10
N PHE A 96 -9.61 3.68 -6.13
CA PHE A 96 -9.02 2.64 -6.95
C PHE A 96 -9.40 1.22 -6.47
N TYR A 97 -9.17 0.88 -5.21
CA TYR A 97 -9.39 -0.48 -4.71
C TYR A 97 -10.86 -0.88 -4.72
N ARG A 98 -11.77 0.06 -4.45
CA ARG A 98 -13.21 -0.14 -4.67
C ARG A 98 -13.53 -0.47 -6.13
N SER A 99 -12.90 0.21 -7.08
CA SER A 99 -13.14 -0.02 -8.52
C SER A 99 -12.67 -1.38 -9.03
N ILE A 100 -11.75 -2.03 -8.33
CA ILE A 100 -11.22 -3.36 -8.67
C ILE A 100 -11.73 -4.46 -7.74
N ALA A 101 -12.54 -4.11 -6.73
CA ALA A 101 -13.22 -5.08 -5.89
C ALA A 101 -14.22 -5.89 -6.74
N LYS A 102 -14.25 -7.21 -6.52
CA LYS A 102 -15.20 -8.10 -7.21
C LYS A 102 -16.65 -7.78 -6.87
N LYS A 103 -16.87 -7.29 -5.65
CA LYS A 103 -18.16 -6.81 -5.14
C LYS A 103 -17.92 -5.49 -4.40
N PRO A 104 -18.21 -4.34 -5.04
CA PRO A 104 -18.00 -3.03 -4.42
C PRO A 104 -18.75 -2.85 -3.10
N ASP A 105 -19.94 -3.43 -2.94
CA ASP A 105 -20.71 -3.31 -1.70
C ASP A 105 -20.06 -4.03 -0.51
N GLU A 106 -19.37 -5.16 -0.76
CA GLU A 106 -18.57 -5.84 0.27
C GLU A 106 -17.34 -4.98 0.66
N TRP A 107 -16.81 -4.21 -0.29
CA TRP A 107 -15.72 -3.25 -0.04
C TRP A 107 -16.19 -2.08 0.83
N ASP A 108 -17.33 -1.49 0.49
CA ASP A 108 -17.91 -0.39 1.26
C ASP A 108 -18.22 -0.85 2.70
N THR A 109 -18.85 -2.02 2.85
CA THR A 109 -19.09 -2.63 4.17
C THR A 109 -17.79 -2.89 4.93
N TRP A 110 -16.76 -3.41 4.23
CA TRP A 110 -15.49 -3.72 4.85
C TRP A 110 -14.74 -2.45 5.32
N THR A 111 -14.85 -1.34 4.61
CA THR A 111 -14.19 -0.07 4.98
C THR A 111 -14.93 0.72 6.06
N GLU A 112 -16.21 0.43 6.29
CA GLU A 112 -17.05 1.14 7.27
C GLU A 112 -16.48 1.07 8.70
N GLY A 113 -16.45 2.22 9.38
CA GLY A 113 -16.06 2.33 10.78
C GLY A 113 -14.61 1.96 11.10
N ARG A 114 -13.76 1.71 10.09
CA ARG A 114 -12.34 1.40 10.31
C ARG A 114 -11.55 2.63 10.72
N ASP A 115 -10.59 2.38 11.61
CA ASP A 115 -9.65 3.40 12.05
C ASP A 115 -8.85 3.99 10.89
N PHE A 116 -8.61 5.29 10.98
CA PHE A 116 -7.96 6.09 9.95
C PHE A 116 -6.53 5.61 9.66
N MET A 117 -5.75 5.31 10.70
CA MET A 117 -4.37 4.82 10.54
C MET A 117 -4.33 3.37 10.06
N ASN A 118 -5.32 2.55 10.41
CA ASN A 118 -5.48 1.21 9.84
C ASN A 118 -5.75 1.28 8.34
N LEU A 119 -6.63 2.18 7.88
CA LEU A 119 -6.88 2.36 6.45
C LEU A 119 -5.62 2.82 5.70
N TYR A 120 -4.88 3.78 6.25
CA TYR A 120 -3.58 4.18 5.71
C TYR A 120 -2.60 2.98 5.59
N ALA A 121 -2.48 2.16 6.63
CA ALA A 121 -1.61 0.98 6.61
C ALA A 121 -2.03 -0.04 5.55
N VAL A 122 -3.32 -0.36 5.45
CA VAL A 122 -3.86 -1.27 4.41
C VAL A 122 -3.54 -0.73 3.02
N PHE A 123 -3.84 0.55 2.76
CA PHE A 123 -3.70 1.11 1.42
C PHE A 123 -2.26 1.23 0.96
N THR A 124 -1.35 1.59 1.86
CA THR A 124 0.08 1.58 1.57
C THR A 124 0.58 0.18 1.25
N GLN A 125 0.20 -0.84 2.04
CA GLN A 125 0.62 -2.22 1.82
C GLN A 125 0.00 -2.85 0.57
N LEU A 126 -1.28 -2.60 0.28
CA LEU A 126 -1.92 -3.01 -0.97
C LEU A 126 -1.17 -2.42 -2.17
N THR A 127 -0.80 -1.14 -2.09
CA THR A 127 -0.15 -0.45 -3.21
C THR A 127 1.24 -1.02 -3.45
N MET A 128 2.02 -1.25 -2.40
CA MET A 128 3.30 -1.95 -2.50
C MET A 128 3.15 -3.34 -3.10
N PHE A 129 2.14 -4.12 -2.68
CA PHE A 129 1.88 -5.45 -3.23
C PHE A 129 1.54 -5.42 -4.72
N TYR A 130 0.64 -4.52 -5.15
CA TYR A 130 0.28 -4.39 -6.56
C TYR A 130 1.47 -3.92 -7.41
N THR A 131 2.26 -2.97 -6.92
CA THR A 131 3.48 -2.51 -7.59
C THR A 131 4.47 -3.66 -7.79
N ASN A 132 4.76 -4.42 -6.74
CA ASN A 132 5.70 -5.55 -6.81
C ASN A 132 5.21 -6.65 -7.75
N ALA A 133 3.93 -6.99 -7.70
CA ALA A 133 3.34 -8.00 -8.58
C ALA A 133 3.35 -7.58 -10.06
N LEU A 134 3.13 -6.29 -10.36
CA LEU A 134 3.19 -5.76 -11.72
C LEU A 134 4.63 -5.67 -12.26
N GLY A 135 5.59 -5.28 -11.41
CA GLY A 135 7.02 -5.31 -11.74
C GLY A 135 7.48 -6.71 -12.12
N LYS A 136 7.23 -7.69 -11.24
CA LYS A 136 7.52 -9.12 -11.51
C LYS A 136 6.83 -9.63 -12.79
N SER A 137 5.60 -9.22 -13.05
CA SER A 137 4.87 -9.60 -14.28
C SER A 137 5.47 -8.99 -15.55
N SER A 138 6.09 -7.81 -15.44
CA SER A 138 6.77 -7.14 -16.56
C SER A 138 8.12 -7.81 -16.85
N ASP A 139 8.89 -8.14 -15.81
CA ASP A 139 10.17 -8.84 -15.92
C ASP A 139 10.03 -10.28 -16.44
N SER A 140 8.89 -10.92 -16.15
CA SER A 140 8.59 -12.28 -16.61
C SER A 140 8.22 -12.37 -18.10
N LYS A 141 7.99 -11.24 -18.79
CA LYS A 141 7.80 -11.24 -20.24
C LYS A 141 9.17 -11.38 -20.92
N THR A 142 9.61 -12.62 -21.11
CA THR A 142 10.70 -12.92 -22.06
C THR A 142 10.33 -12.32 -23.42
N PRO A 143 11.23 -11.57 -24.09
CA PRO A 143 10.96 -11.11 -25.45
C PRO A 143 10.65 -12.32 -26.32
N SER A 144 9.49 -12.31 -26.97
CA SER A 144 9.16 -13.35 -27.94
C SER A 144 10.04 -13.12 -29.17
N THR A 145 11.22 -13.72 -29.19
CA THR A 145 12.04 -13.85 -30.40
C THR A 145 11.34 -14.86 -31.30
N SER A 146 10.32 -14.40 -32.01
CA SER A 146 9.75 -15.08 -33.17
C SER A 146 9.21 -14.02 -34.11
N ALA A 147 10.16 -13.34 -34.75
CA ALA A 147 9.97 -12.86 -36.11
C ALA A 147 10.87 -13.76 -36.96
N GLU A 148 10.26 -14.71 -37.66
CA GLU A 148 10.82 -15.27 -38.90
C GLU A 148 10.56 -14.30 -40.05
#